data_AF-A0A419KI05-F1
#
_entry.id   AF-A0A419KI05-F1
#
_cell.length_a   1.000
_cell.length_b   1.000
_cell.length_c   1.000
_cell.angle_alpha   90.00
_cell.angle_beta   90.00
_cell.angle_gamma   90.00
#
_symmetry.space_group_name_H-M   'P 1'
#
loop_
_entity.id
_entity.type
_entity.pdbx_description
1 polymer ?
#
loop_
_entity_poly.entity_id
_entity_poly.type
_entity_poly.pdbx_seq_one_letter_code
_entity_poly.pdbx_strand_id
1 'polypeptide(L)'
;MSKKQYKYFIPKKLEEAPRPRQRTTKYDEILDEFMQSGEQAAVIPAEKAKELKINIVSLRRKARTRKLPVEIYSIKSDIWMRRKT
;
A
#
# COMPACT_ATOMS: atom_id res chain seq x y z
N MET A 1 21.86 -19.36 29.01
CA MET A 1 22.16 -18.25 28.07
C MET A 1 22.33 -18.82 26.66
N SER A 2 21.28 -18.81 25.83
CA SER A 2 21.32 -19.34 24.45
C SER A 2 22.03 -18.34 23.53
N LYS A 3 23.23 -18.69 23.04
CA LYS A 3 23.95 -17.92 22.01
C LYS A 3 23.21 -18.09 20.67
N LYS A 4 22.29 -17.19 20.35
CA LYS A 4 21.72 -17.09 19.00
C LYS A 4 22.83 -16.67 18.04
N GLN A 5 23.42 -17.65 17.34
CA GLN A 5 24.26 -17.39 16.17
C GLN A 5 23.36 -16.88 15.05
N TYR A 6 23.39 -15.58 14.78
CA TYR A 6 22.85 -15.05 13.54
C TYR A 6 23.82 -15.43 12.41
N LYS A 7 23.62 -16.60 11.82
CA LYS A 7 24.25 -16.97 10.55
C LYS A 7 23.67 -16.05 9.49
N TYR A 8 24.43 -15.05 9.06
CA TYR A 8 24.12 -14.28 7.86
C TYR A 8 24.14 -15.26 6.68
N PHE A 9 22.97 -15.76 6.30
CA PHE A 9 22.80 -16.57 5.11
C PHE A 9 22.83 -15.59 3.93
N ILE A 10 24.02 -15.31 3.41
CA ILE A 10 24.20 -14.57 2.16
C ILE A 10 24.09 -15.63 1.05
N PRO A 11 22.96 -15.71 0.32
CA PRO A 11 22.80 -16.68 -0.76
C PRO A 11 23.86 -16.40 -1.84
N LYS A 12 24.60 -17.43 -2.25
CA LYS A 12 25.67 -17.31 -3.27
C LYS A 12 25.13 -17.05 -4.67
N LYS A 13 23.83 -17.30 -4.89
CA LYS A 13 23.10 -17.04 -6.13
C LYS A 13 21.86 -16.21 -5.81
N LEU A 14 21.59 -15.17 -6.61
CA LEU A 14 20.42 -14.30 -6.47
C LEU A 14 19.08 -15.07 -6.50
N GLU A 15 19.04 -16.22 -7.15
CA GLU A 15 17.87 -17.10 -7.26
C GLU A 15 17.55 -17.87 -5.97
N GLU A 16 18.55 -18.10 -5.12
CA GLU A 16 18.41 -18.78 -3.82
C GLU A 16 18.01 -17.82 -2.69
N ALA A 17 18.04 -16.51 -2.95
CA ALA A 17 17.52 -15.54 -2.00
C ALA A 17 16.01 -15.78 -1.87
N PRO A 18 15.48 -15.92 -0.64
CA PRO A 18 14.04 -15.97 -0.46
C PRO A 18 13.48 -14.71 -1.10
N ARG A 19 12.72 -14.89 -2.21
CA ARG A 19 12.09 -13.76 -2.89
C ARG A 19 11.33 -13.00 -1.83
N PRO A 20 11.56 -11.69 -1.65
CA PRO A 20 10.79 -10.93 -0.69
C PRO A 20 9.33 -11.19 -1.04
N ARG A 21 8.58 -11.78 -0.09
CA ARG A 21 7.16 -12.06 -0.29
C ARG A 21 6.58 -10.81 -0.93
N GLN A 22 5.97 -10.94 -2.12
CA GLN A 22 5.18 -9.88 -2.70
C GLN A 22 4.06 -9.64 -1.70
N ARG A 23 4.30 -8.75 -0.74
CA ARG A 23 3.25 -8.21 0.11
C ARG A 23 2.49 -7.28 -0.80
N THR A 24 1.47 -7.80 -1.48
CA THR A 24 0.34 -6.95 -1.85
C THR A 24 -0.08 -6.28 -0.57
N THR A 25 0.19 -4.98 -0.49
CA THR A 25 -0.16 -4.21 0.70
C THR A 25 -1.65 -3.94 0.63
N LYS A 26 -2.36 -3.81 1.75
CA LYS A 26 -3.79 -3.38 1.73
C LYS A 26 -4.03 -2.11 0.88
N TYR A 27 -2.99 -1.28 0.74
CA TYR A 27 -3.01 -0.11 -0.14
C TYR A 27 -3.12 -0.47 -1.62
N ASP A 28 -2.51 -1.57 -2.07
CA ASP A 28 -2.65 -2.08 -3.43
C ASP A 28 -4.08 -2.52 -3.70
N GLU A 29 -4.67 -3.30 -2.79
CA GLU A 29 -6.06 -3.77 -2.89
C GLU A 29 -7.03 -2.58 -3.00
N ILE A 30 -6.92 -1.58 -2.11
CA ILE A 30 -7.77 -0.38 -2.14
C ILE A 30 -7.64 0.38 -3.46
N LEU A 31 -6.41 0.54 -3.97
CA LEU A 31 -6.17 1.24 -5.22
C LEU A 31 -6.69 0.44 -6.41
N ASP A 32 -6.52 -0.88 -6.41
CA ASP A 32 -6.98 -1.76 -7.48
C ASP A 32 -8.50 -1.81 -7.53
N GLU A 33 -9.17 -1.95 -6.38
CA GLU A 33 -10.62 -1.88 -6.27
C GLU A 33 -11.16 -0.56 -6.82
N PHE A 34 -10.56 0.59 -6.44
CA PHE A 34 -10.96 1.90 -6.97
C PHE A 34 -10.70 2.06 -8.47
N MET A 35 -9.61 1.48 -8.99
CA MET A 35 -9.31 1.52 -10.42
C MET A 35 -10.22 0.59 -11.23
N GLN A 36 -10.64 -0.55 -10.67
CA GLN A 36 -11.57 -1.50 -11.28
C GLN A 36 -13.03 -1.04 -11.22
N SER A 37 -13.44 -0.33 -10.16
CA SER A 37 -14.82 0.13 -10.00
C SER A 37 -15.30 1.09 -11.09
N GLY A 38 -14.37 1.74 -11.78
CA GLY A 38 -14.69 2.76 -12.80
C GLY A 38 -15.20 4.08 -12.21
N GLU A 39 -15.26 4.19 -10.89
CA GLU A 39 -15.77 5.38 -10.21
C GLU A 39 -14.83 6.58 -10.37
N GLN A 40 -15.40 7.78 -10.48
CA GLN A 40 -14.65 9.03 -10.60
C GLN A 40 -14.08 9.50 -9.26
N ALA A 41 -14.76 9.19 -8.15
CA ALA A 41 -14.32 9.51 -6.81
C ALA A 41 -14.81 8.46 -5.81
N ALA A 42 -14.01 8.20 -4.78
CA ALA A 42 -14.33 7.32 -3.67
C ALA A 42 -13.91 7.94 -2.34
N VAL A 43 -14.61 7.56 -1.27
CA VAL A 43 -14.36 8.05 0.08
C VAL A 43 -14.13 6.88 1.02
N ILE A 44 -13.07 6.98 1.81
CA ILE A 44 -12.82 6.09 2.93
C ILE A 44 -13.07 6.91 4.20
N PRO A 45 -14.15 6.63 4.94
CA PRO A 45 -14.46 7.31 6.19
C PRO A 45 -13.30 7.18 7.19
N ALA A 46 -13.10 8.20 8.01
CA ALA A 46 -12.01 8.27 8.99
C ALA A 46 -12.00 7.06 9.95
N GLU A 47 -13.18 6.60 10.37
CA GLU A 47 -13.34 5.44 11.25
C GLU A 47 -12.83 4.16 10.59
N LYS A 48 -13.26 3.92 9.34
CA LYS A 48 -12.82 2.79 8.52
C LYS A 48 -11.32 2.87 8.22
N ALA A 49 -10.80 4.07 7.97
CA ALA A 49 -9.37 4.29 7.78
C ALA A 49 -8.55 3.94 9.04
N LYS A 50 -9.04 4.28 10.23
CA LYS A 50 -8.40 3.93 11.51
C LYS A 50 -8.44 2.41 11.77
N GLU A 51 -9.59 1.78 11.58
CA GLU A 51 -9.77 0.33 11.76
C GLU A 51 -8.81 -0.47 10.86
N LEU A 52 -8.74 -0.09 9.59
CA LEU A 52 -7.89 -0.73 8.60
C LEU A 52 -6.42 -0.29 8.67
N LYS A 53 -6.08 0.63 9.59
CA LYS A 53 -4.75 1.25 9.75
C LYS A 53 -4.21 1.85 8.45
N ILE A 54 -5.09 2.45 7.67
CA ILE A 54 -4.77 3.10 6.39
C ILE A 54 -4.11 4.45 6.67
N ASN A 55 -2.88 4.61 6.21
CA ASN A 55 -2.20 5.90 6.21
C ASN A 55 -2.32 6.57 4.84
N ILE A 56 -2.86 7.79 4.82
CA ILE A 56 -3.01 8.58 3.59
C ILE A 56 -1.68 8.86 2.87
N VAL A 57 -0.59 9.07 3.61
CA VAL A 57 0.74 9.33 3.04
C VAL A 57 1.25 8.08 2.32
N SER A 58 1.05 6.90 2.91
CA SER A 58 1.40 5.62 2.30
C SER A 58 0.56 5.35 1.05
N LEU A 59 -0.75 5.59 1.11
CA LEU A 59 -1.66 5.43 -0.03
C LEU A 59 -1.27 6.38 -1.18
N ARG A 60 -1.00 7.67 -0.89
CA ARG A 60 -0.49 8.65 -1.86
C ARG A 60 0.84 8.24 -2.46
N ARG A 61 1.79 7.77 -1.63
CA ARG A 61 3.11 7.32 -2.10
C ARG A 61 2.94 6.15 -3.05
N LYS A 62 2.10 5.18 -2.69
CA LYS A 62 1.84 3.99 -3.48
C LYS A 62 1.21 4.33 -4.84
N ALA A 63 0.17 5.17 -4.85
CA ALA A 63 -0.46 5.62 -6.09
C ALA A 63 0.54 6.34 -7.02
N ARG A 64 1.41 7.20 -6.47
CA ARG A 64 2.50 7.85 -7.23
C ARG A 64 3.54 6.87 -7.76
N THR A 65 4.02 5.95 -6.92
CA THR A 65 5.00 4.92 -7.35
C THR A 65 4.46 4.05 -8.47
N ARG A 66 3.15 3.75 -8.44
CA ARG A 66 2.44 2.99 -9.49
C ARG A 66 2.01 3.84 -10.68
N LYS A 67 2.26 5.15 -10.67
CA LYS A 67 1.82 6.12 -11.70
C LYS A 67 0.32 6.04 -12.00
N LEU A 68 -0.51 5.80 -10.99
CA LEU A 68 -1.96 5.75 -11.16
C LEU A 68 -2.52 7.15 -11.41
N PRO A 69 -3.53 7.32 -12.29
CA PRO A 69 -4.18 8.59 -12.56
C PRO A 69 -5.18 8.91 -11.44
N VAL A 70 -4.69 9.03 -10.20
CA VAL A 70 -5.53 9.25 -9.00
C VAL A 70 -4.93 10.33 -8.12
N GLU A 71 -5.78 11.22 -7.64
CA GLU A 71 -5.52 12.16 -6.55
C GLU A 71 -6.07 11.62 -5.25
N ILE A 72 -5.24 11.67 -4.21
CA ILE A 72 -5.64 11.26 -2.87
C ILE A 72 -5.42 12.44 -1.94
N TYR A 73 -6.45 12.84 -1.23
CA TYR A 73 -6.45 13.96 -0.31
C TYR A 73 -7.29 13.65 0.94
N SER A 74 -7.17 14.47 1.98
CA SER A 74 -7.99 14.31 3.18
C SER A 74 -8.85 15.55 3.39
N ILE A 75 -10.13 15.32 3.71
CA ILE A 75 -11.10 16.36 4.06
C ILE A 75 -11.81 15.87 5.31
N LYS A 76 -11.86 16.71 6.37
CA LYS A 76 -12.52 16.38 7.64
C LYS A 76 -12.11 14.99 8.22
N SER A 77 -10.86 14.59 8.03
CA SER A 77 -10.28 13.29 8.44
C SER A 77 -10.66 12.09 7.57
N ASP A 78 -11.57 12.24 6.62
CA ASP A 78 -11.84 11.22 5.61
C ASP A 78 -10.75 11.23 4.54
N ILE A 79 -10.51 10.08 3.92
CA ILE A 79 -9.57 9.95 2.80
C ILE A 79 -10.39 9.90 1.52
N TRP A 80 -10.15 10.87 0.65
CA TRP A 80 -10.79 10.99 -0.64
C TRP A 80 -9.83 10.54 -1.73
N MET A 81 -10.37 9.80 -2.70
CA MET A 81 -9.69 9.37 -3.91
C MET A 81 -10.48 9.89 -5.10
N ARG A 82 -9.80 10.48 -6.08
CA ARG A 82 -10.44 11.01 -7.30
C ARG A 82 -9.58 10.67 -8.50
N ARG A 83 -10.17 10.29 -9.64
CA ARG A 83 -9.41 10.12 -10.88
C ARG A 83 -8.92 11.46 -11.42
N LYS A 84 -7.67 11.48 -11.86
CA LYS A 84 -7.14 12.54 -12.72
C LYS A 84 -7.67 12.28 -14.12
N THR A 85 -8.56 13.15 -14.58
CA THR A 85 -8.91 13.33 -15.99
C THR A 85 -7.71 13.84 -16.77
#